data_AF-A0A6I9NRN1-F1
#
_entry.id   AF-A0A6I9NRN1-F1
#
_cell.length_a   1.000
_cell.length_b   1.000
_cell.length_c   1.000
_cell.angle_alpha   90.00
_cell.angle_beta   90.00
_cell.angle_gamma   90.00
#
_symmetry.space_group_name_H-M   'P 1'
#
loop_
_entity.id
_entity.type
_entity.pdbx_description
1 polymer ?
#
loop_
_entity_poly.entity_id
_entity_poly.type
_entity_poly.pdbx_seq_one_letter_code
_entity_poly.pdbx_strand_id
1 'polypeptide(L)'
;NAIVYGNSIDVFTTVETLLNLGILGNRIHVVFTPPEPGASCFSDPEVEKAVATALKKAEVQVHHHCLLALMNNGENPDPLTSVTFTTDAETLNLQCGVFINLSNKAVDSEAFRSINDSFLVFDSRLVIDATFHTSDSSISAAGPLTKFSRSYYSDEWSNANFNSKEVGRDLAAMLLRLFDPTLEPAMETPPETERLVPLYGQAKIQGGKLPGGFHFLQVTTPSATQLTAPPVQQDSCLVTGRVETGNYFSLHLDSYEQVEALTCLSLKPLPLSNYLSLYGKQQQLLGQLSSRYQQGLIPDLH
;
A
#
# COMPACT_ATOMS: atom_id res chain seq x y z
N ASN A 1 -9.58 26.10 -5.37
CA ASN A 1 -8.89 25.28 -4.36
C ASN A 1 -9.10 23.83 -4.70
N ALA A 2 -8.12 22.99 -4.39
CA ALA A 2 -8.19 21.54 -4.49
C ALA A 2 -8.24 20.94 -3.08
N ILE A 3 -9.14 19.99 -2.86
CA ILE A 3 -9.20 19.24 -1.60
C ILE A 3 -8.77 17.80 -1.90
N VAL A 4 -7.80 17.29 -1.15
CA VAL A 4 -7.34 15.89 -1.21
C VAL A 4 -7.66 15.25 0.14
N TYR A 5 -8.50 14.23 0.15
CA TYR A 5 -9.04 13.61 1.37
C TYR A 5 -8.58 12.17 1.53
N GLY A 6 -8.08 11.79 2.70
CA GLY A 6 -7.70 10.42 3.03
C GLY A 6 -6.40 10.33 3.82
N ASN A 7 -5.93 9.11 4.08
CA ASN A 7 -4.77 8.84 4.94
C ASN A 7 -3.70 7.98 4.27
N SER A 8 -3.72 7.75 2.95
CA SER A 8 -2.74 6.88 2.28
C SER A 8 -1.60 7.67 1.63
N ILE A 9 -0.55 6.97 1.19
CA ILE A 9 0.51 7.55 0.35
C ILE A 9 -0.03 8.24 -0.93
N ASP A 10 -1.18 7.78 -1.43
CA ASP A 10 -1.81 8.33 -2.64
C ASP A 10 -2.19 9.81 -2.44
N VAL A 11 -2.49 10.22 -1.20
CA VAL A 11 -2.76 11.63 -0.85
C VAL A 11 -1.53 12.49 -1.11
N PHE A 12 -0.37 12.08 -0.62
CA PHE A 12 0.87 12.85 -0.73
C PHE A 12 1.38 12.89 -2.18
N THR A 13 1.28 11.77 -2.91
CA THR A 13 1.62 11.74 -4.33
C THR A 13 0.68 12.60 -5.18
N THR A 14 -0.60 12.67 -4.82
CA THR A 14 -1.57 13.59 -5.43
C THR A 14 -1.21 15.05 -5.16
N VAL A 15 -0.85 15.39 -3.92
CA VAL A 15 -0.42 16.76 -3.58
C VAL A 15 0.81 17.19 -4.38
N GLU A 16 1.84 16.34 -4.43
CA GLU A 16 3.05 16.59 -5.22
C GLU A 16 2.71 16.72 -6.72
N THR A 17 1.76 15.92 -7.23
CA THR A 17 1.28 16.06 -8.61
C THR A 17 0.60 17.40 -8.85
N LEU A 18 -0.28 17.85 -7.95
CA LEU A 18 -0.96 19.15 -8.05
C LEU A 18 0.03 20.32 -8.02
N LEU A 19 1.04 20.25 -7.14
CA LEU A 19 2.12 21.24 -7.08
C LEU A 19 2.90 21.29 -8.40
N ASN A 20 3.25 20.13 -8.97
CA ASN A 20 3.94 20.03 -10.25
C ASN A 20 3.10 20.51 -11.45
N LEU A 21 1.77 20.44 -11.36
CA LEU A 21 0.85 21.03 -12.33
C LEU A 21 0.70 22.56 -12.17
N GLY A 22 1.39 23.17 -11.21
CA GLY A 22 1.39 24.62 -10.99
C GLY A 22 0.29 25.13 -10.07
N ILE A 23 -0.43 24.26 -9.37
CA ILE A 23 -1.38 24.67 -8.34
C ILE A 23 -0.59 25.17 -7.13
N LEU A 24 -0.83 26.43 -6.73
CA LEU A 24 -0.19 27.01 -5.54
C LEU A 24 -0.59 26.23 -4.29
N GLY A 25 0.38 25.92 -3.42
CA GLY A 25 0.12 25.07 -2.25
C GLY A 25 -0.90 25.67 -1.27
N ASN A 26 -0.96 27.00 -1.13
CA ASN A 26 -2.01 27.66 -0.33
C ASN A 26 -3.44 27.50 -0.88
N ARG A 27 -3.61 26.96 -2.10
CA ARG A 27 -4.89 26.58 -2.69
C ARG A 27 -5.17 25.07 -2.59
N ILE A 28 -4.29 24.30 -1.95
CA ILE A 28 -4.42 22.86 -1.72
C ILE A 28 -4.76 22.65 -0.25
N HIS A 29 -5.83 21.89 0.01
CA HIS A 29 -6.21 21.42 1.33
C HIS A 29 -6.02 19.91 1.40
N VAL A 30 -5.15 19.45 2.29
CA VAL A 30 -5.05 18.04 2.67
C VAL A 30 -5.93 17.83 3.88
N VAL A 31 -6.85 16.89 3.79
CA VAL A 31 -7.81 16.59 4.84
C VAL A 31 -7.63 15.13 5.25
N PHE A 32 -7.15 14.88 6.45
CA PHE A 32 -6.91 13.55 6.98
C PHE A 32 -8.17 13.01 7.68
N THR A 33 -8.48 11.74 7.42
CA THR A 33 -9.52 11.02 8.16
C THR A 33 -9.06 10.79 9.60
N PRO A 34 -9.96 10.57 10.57
CA PRO A 34 -9.57 10.11 11.88
C PRO A 34 -8.66 8.87 11.78
N PRO A 35 -7.57 8.81 12.56
CA PRO A 35 -6.64 7.71 12.48
C PRO A 35 -7.32 6.43 12.98
N GLU A 36 -7.15 5.34 12.24
CA GLU A 36 -7.43 4.02 12.79
C GLU A 36 -6.30 3.63 13.76
N PRO A 37 -6.59 2.94 14.87
CA PRO A 37 -5.55 2.53 15.82
C PRO A 37 -4.44 1.73 15.14
N GLY A 38 -3.20 2.21 15.21
CA GLY A 38 -2.03 1.56 14.60
C GLY A 38 -1.86 1.78 13.09
N ALA A 39 -2.73 2.58 12.45
CA ALA A 39 -2.62 2.90 11.03
C ALA A 39 -1.83 4.20 10.81
N SER A 40 -0.57 4.07 10.37
CA SER A 40 0.16 5.16 9.72
C SER A 40 0.45 4.81 8.27
N CYS A 41 0.40 5.80 7.39
CA CYS A 41 0.79 5.63 5.99
C CYS A 41 2.30 5.52 5.78
N PHE A 42 3.08 6.02 6.74
CA PHE A 42 4.52 5.87 6.77
C PHE A 42 4.90 5.05 7.99
N SER A 43 5.57 3.93 7.76
CA SER A 43 6.12 3.13 8.87
C SER A 43 7.34 3.79 9.52
N ASP A 44 7.92 4.80 8.86
CA ASP A 44 9.13 5.50 9.29
C ASP A 44 8.81 6.96 9.70
N PRO A 45 9.04 7.34 10.97
CA PRO A 45 8.69 8.67 11.47
C PRO A 45 9.55 9.80 10.88
N GLU A 46 10.78 9.54 10.43
CA GLU A 46 11.61 10.56 9.80
C GLU A 46 11.06 10.92 8.42
N VAL A 47 10.51 9.95 7.69
CA VAL A 47 9.81 10.19 6.43
C VAL A 47 8.56 11.04 6.65
N GLU A 48 7.74 10.69 7.65
CA GLU A 48 6.53 11.44 7.98
C GLU A 48 6.86 12.92 8.31
N LYS A 49 7.89 13.14 9.14
CA LYS A 49 8.38 14.48 9.49
C LYS A 49 8.90 15.26 8.28
N ALA A 50 9.62 14.60 7.37
CA ALA A 50 10.12 15.23 6.15
C ALA A 50 8.97 15.69 5.24
N VAL A 51 7.96 14.83 5.06
CA VAL A 51 6.75 15.14 4.27
C VAL A 51 5.95 16.28 4.91
N ALA A 52 5.73 16.25 6.23
CA ALA A 52 5.05 17.32 6.94
C ALA A 52 5.77 18.67 6.80
N THR A 53 7.12 18.65 6.86
CA THR A 53 7.95 19.85 6.64
C THR A 53 7.81 20.37 5.21
N ALA A 54 7.80 19.48 4.22
CA ALA A 54 7.65 19.86 2.82
C ALA A 54 6.26 20.46 2.52
N LEU A 55 5.18 19.88 3.08
CA LEU A 55 3.83 20.43 2.98
C LEU A 55 3.76 21.84 3.56
N LYS A 56 4.33 22.05 4.76
CA LYS A 56 4.39 23.37 5.41
C LYS A 56 5.17 24.38 4.57
N LYS A 57 6.32 23.98 4.00
CA LYS A 57 7.14 24.83 3.13
C LYS A 57 6.42 25.24 1.85
N ALA A 58 5.57 24.36 1.32
CA ALA A 58 4.73 24.65 0.16
C ALA A 58 3.46 25.46 0.49
N GLU A 59 3.23 25.82 1.77
CA GLU A 59 2.02 26.50 2.25
C GLU A 59 0.73 25.69 2.07
N VAL A 60 0.83 24.36 2.03
CA VAL A 60 -0.35 23.48 1.94
C VAL A 60 -1.12 23.52 3.25
N GLN A 61 -2.45 23.67 3.15
CA GLN A 61 -3.35 23.70 4.31
C GLN A 61 -3.67 22.27 4.75
N VAL A 62 -3.38 21.92 5.99
CA VAL A 62 -3.57 20.55 6.51
C VAL A 62 -4.62 20.55 7.61
N HIS A 63 -5.59 19.66 7.48
CA HIS A 63 -6.69 19.47 8.44
C HIS A 63 -6.70 18.01 8.93
N HIS A 64 -6.82 17.81 10.24
CA HIS A 64 -6.78 16.49 10.87
C HIS A 64 -8.15 16.10 11.43
N HIS A 65 -8.36 14.80 11.66
CA HIS A 65 -9.55 14.26 12.32
C HIS A 65 -10.87 14.71 11.66
N CYS A 66 -10.90 14.68 10.33
CA CYS A 66 -12.03 15.17 9.55
C CYS A 66 -12.84 14.00 8.96
N LEU A 67 -14.12 13.89 9.32
CA LEU A 67 -15.06 12.97 8.70
C LEU A 67 -15.86 13.71 7.62
N LEU A 68 -15.88 13.16 6.40
CA LEU A 68 -16.69 13.72 5.31
C LEU A 68 -18.18 13.68 5.68
N ALA A 69 -18.82 14.84 5.70
CA ALA A 69 -20.22 14.98 6.09
C ALA A 69 -21.13 15.23 4.89
N LEU A 70 -20.84 16.28 4.11
CA LEU A 70 -21.67 16.70 2.98
C LEU A 70 -20.80 17.18 1.82
N MET A 71 -21.24 16.89 0.61
CA MET A 71 -20.77 17.59 -0.60
C MET A 71 -21.83 18.62 -0.98
N ASN A 72 -21.41 19.83 -1.30
CA ASN A 72 -22.28 21.00 -1.43
C ASN A 72 -23.21 21.13 -0.20
N ASN A 73 -24.47 21.54 -0.40
CA ASN A 73 -25.47 21.66 0.66
C ASN A 73 -26.26 20.35 0.87
N GLY A 74 -25.69 19.19 0.55
CA GLY A 74 -26.39 17.89 0.53
C GLY A 74 -27.28 17.68 -0.69
N GLU A 75 -27.37 18.68 -1.56
CA GLU A 75 -27.86 18.54 -2.93
C GLU A 75 -26.71 18.02 -3.81
N ASN A 76 -27.04 17.41 -4.96
CA ASN A 76 -26.06 16.92 -5.93
C ASN A 76 -25.94 17.85 -7.17
N PRO A 77 -25.76 19.19 -7.03
CA PRO A 77 -25.60 20.05 -8.18
C PRO A 77 -24.20 19.85 -8.78
N ASP A 78 -24.18 19.70 -10.10
CA ASP A 78 -22.98 19.78 -10.92
C ASP A 78 -22.83 21.25 -11.38
N PRO A 79 -21.75 21.96 -11.04
CA PRO A 79 -20.50 21.47 -10.45
C PRO A 79 -20.45 21.47 -8.91
N LEU A 80 -19.55 20.63 -8.37
CA LEU A 80 -19.12 20.68 -6.97
C LEU A 80 -18.47 22.03 -6.65
N THR A 81 -18.95 22.71 -5.60
CA THR A 81 -18.43 24.02 -5.15
C THR A 81 -17.86 23.98 -3.74
N SER A 82 -18.31 23.06 -2.88
CA SER A 82 -17.81 22.95 -1.51
C SER A 82 -17.93 21.55 -0.93
N VAL A 83 -17.13 21.26 0.09
CA VAL A 83 -17.20 20.03 0.88
C VAL A 83 -17.19 20.38 2.36
N THR A 84 -18.09 19.76 3.13
CA THR A 84 -18.21 19.93 4.57
C THR A 84 -17.73 18.67 5.28
N PHE A 85 -16.91 18.87 6.30
CA PHE A 85 -16.40 17.84 7.19
C PHE A 85 -16.88 18.10 8.62
N THR A 86 -17.10 17.05 9.39
CA THR A 86 -17.24 17.13 10.84
C THR A 86 -15.88 16.83 11.49
N THR A 87 -15.45 17.70 12.40
CA THR A 87 -14.30 17.49 13.28
C THR A 87 -14.79 17.24 14.71
N ASP A 88 -13.88 16.96 15.64
CA ASP A 88 -14.23 16.71 17.05
C ASP A 88 -14.94 17.88 17.75
N ALA A 89 -14.81 19.11 17.22
CA ALA A 89 -15.32 20.32 17.85
C ALA A 89 -16.33 21.09 17.00
N GLU A 90 -16.22 21.04 15.66
CA GLU A 90 -17.01 21.89 14.77
C GLU A 90 -17.15 21.31 13.35
N THR A 91 -17.93 21.99 12.52
CA THR A 91 -18.03 21.69 11.09
C THR A 91 -17.05 22.54 10.30
N LEU A 92 -16.23 21.91 9.46
CA LEU A 92 -15.27 22.55 8.57
C LEU A 92 -15.85 22.55 7.14
N ASN A 93 -16.22 23.72 6.63
CA ASN A 93 -16.66 23.88 5.24
C ASN A 93 -15.53 24.48 4.39
N LEU A 94 -15.13 23.75 3.34
CA LEU A 94 -14.09 24.16 2.40
C LEU A 94 -14.67 24.33 1.00
N GLN A 95 -14.45 25.51 0.42
CA GLN A 95 -14.77 25.80 -0.97
C GLN A 95 -13.72 25.19 -1.90
N CYS A 96 -14.13 24.48 -2.95
CA CYS A 96 -13.23 23.82 -3.88
C CYS A 96 -13.79 23.79 -5.31
N GLY A 97 -12.89 23.74 -6.28
CA GLY A 97 -13.25 23.41 -7.67
C GLY A 97 -12.99 21.95 -8.02
N VAL A 98 -12.29 21.22 -7.15
CA VAL A 98 -12.02 19.79 -7.29
C VAL A 98 -11.88 19.16 -5.90
N PHE A 99 -12.48 17.98 -5.74
CA PHE A 99 -12.39 17.14 -4.57
C PHE A 99 -11.88 15.76 -5.00
N ILE A 100 -10.78 15.31 -4.40
CA ILE A 100 -10.14 14.03 -4.69
C ILE A 100 -10.26 13.19 -3.42
N ASN A 101 -11.11 12.16 -3.46
CA ASN A 101 -11.34 11.26 -2.33
C ASN A 101 -10.48 10.00 -2.45
N LEU A 102 -9.57 9.83 -1.49
CA LEU A 102 -8.63 8.71 -1.35
C LEU A 102 -8.74 8.09 0.06
N SER A 103 -9.86 8.30 0.76
CA SER A 103 -10.04 7.83 2.14
C SER A 103 -10.24 6.32 2.27
N ASN A 104 -10.75 5.67 1.22
CA ASN A 104 -11.00 4.24 1.25
C ASN A 104 -10.73 3.61 -0.13
N LYS A 105 -10.22 2.37 -0.12
CA LYS A 105 -10.13 1.49 -1.28
C LYS A 105 -11.17 0.39 -1.11
N ALA A 106 -12.30 0.55 -1.80
CA ALA A 106 -13.38 -0.43 -1.82
C ALA A 106 -13.52 -1.07 -3.21
N VAL A 107 -14.36 -2.10 -3.28
CA VAL A 107 -14.81 -2.67 -4.54
C VAL A 107 -15.64 -1.62 -5.27
N ASP A 108 -15.37 -1.42 -6.56
CA ASP A 108 -16.17 -0.54 -7.40
C ASP A 108 -17.64 -0.98 -7.39
N SER A 109 -18.55 0.00 -7.35
CA SER A 109 -19.99 -0.29 -7.18
C SER A 109 -20.59 -1.04 -8.38
N GLU A 110 -20.10 -0.80 -9.59
CA GLU A 110 -20.54 -1.49 -10.80
C GLU A 110 -19.97 -2.91 -10.85
N ALA A 111 -18.70 -3.08 -10.46
CA ALA A 111 -18.09 -4.39 -10.29
C ALA A 111 -18.84 -5.23 -9.24
N PHE A 112 -19.13 -4.66 -8.06
CA PHE A 112 -19.92 -5.33 -7.02
C PHE A 112 -21.29 -5.76 -7.54
N ARG A 113 -22.00 -4.84 -8.21
CA ARG A 113 -23.31 -5.16 -8.81
C ARG A 113 -23.21 -6.29 -9.81
N SER A 114 -22.21 -6.26 -10.70
CA SER A 114 -22.02 -7.31 -11.72
C SER A 114 -21.73 -8.68 -11.10
N ILE A 115 -20.92 -8.72 -10.03
CA ILE A 115 -20.62 -9.95 -9.28
C ILE A 115 -21.89 -10.50 -8.63
N ASN A 116 -22.66 -9.63 -7.96
CA ASN A 116 -23.87 -10.01 -7.25
C ASN A 116 -24.99 -10.47 -8.21
N ASP A 117 -25.17 -9.74 -9.32
CA ASP A 117 -26.15 -10.08 -10.37
C ASP A 117 -25.79 -11.40 -11.08
N SER A 118 -24.53 -11.84 -10.98
CA SER A 118 -24.03 -13.14 -11.46
C SER A 118 -24.12 -14.26 -10.41
N PHE A 119 -24.73 -14.02 -9.25
CA PHE A 119 -24.88 -14.98 -8.14
C PHE A 119 -23.55 -15.54 -7.59
N LEU A 120 -22.45 -14.82 -7.79
CA LEU A 120 -21.16 -15.20 -7.22
C LEU A 120 -21.12 -14.85 -5.73
N VAL A 121 -20.50 -15.73 -4.94
CA VAL A 121 -20.41 -15.53 -3.49
C VAL A 121 -19.56 -14.30 -3.16
N PHE A 122 -20.16 -13.35 -2.45
CA PHE A 122 -19.51 -12.11 -2.03
C PHE A 122 -19.62 -11.91 -0.51
N ASP A 123 -18.48 -11.73 0.15
CA ASP A 123 -18.37 -11.52 1.60
C ASP A 123 -17.37 -10.40 1.85
N SER A 124 -17.80 -9.14 1.68
CA SER A 124 -16.98 -7.91 1.55
C SER A 124 -16.02 -7.86 0.35
N ARG A 125 -15.68 -9.03 -0.20
CA ARG A 125 -14.81 -9.28 -1.35
C ARG A 125 -15.35 -10.50 -2.11
N LEU A 126 -14.95 -10.65 -3.37
CA LEU A 126 -15.29 -11.84 -4.17
C LEU A 126 -14.63 -13.08 -3.56
N VAL A 127 -15.41 -14.09 -3.21
CA VAL A 127 -14.90 -15.30 -2.56
C VAL A 127 -14.34 -16.25 -3.61
N ILE A 128 -13.11 -16.70 -3.38
CA ILE A 128 -12.41 -17.69 -4.20
C ILE A 128 -11.91 -18.87 -3.36
N ASP A 129 -11.64 -19.99 -4.02
CA ASP A 129 -10.88 -21.10 -3.46
C ASP A 129 -9.35 -20.87 -3.55
N ALA A 130 -8.57 -21.84 -3.06
CA ALA A 130 -7.10 -21.79 -3.09
C ALA A 130 -6.52 -21.83 -4.52
N THR A 131 -7.33 -22.16 -5.52
CA THR A 131 -6.98 -22.27 -6.95
C THR A 131 -7.62 -21.18 -7.81
N PHE A 132 -8.04 -20.07 -7.19
CA PHE A 132 -8.64 -18.89 -7.83
C PHE A 132 -10.04 -19.07 -8.40
N HIS A 133 -10.70 -20.22 -8.24
CA HIS A 133 -12.07 -20.38 -8.73
C HIS A 133 -13.05 -19.69 -7.79
N THR A 134 -14.10 -19.11 -8.37
CA THR A 134 -15.26 -18.63 -7.62
C THR A 134 -16.22 -19.79 -7.33
N SER A 135 -17.42 -19.48 -6.83
CA SER A 135 -18.50 -20.49 -6.72
C SER A 135 -18.93 -21.09 -8.06
N ASP A 136 -18.62 -20.42 -9.17
CA ASP A 136 -18.70 -20.98 -10.52
C ASP A 136 -17.28 -21.34 -10.99
N SER A 137 -17.02 -22.63 -11.26
CA SER A 137 -15.71 -23.11 -11.67
C SER A 137 -15.27 -22.64 -13.05
N SER A 138 -16.18 -22.07 -13.85
CA SER A 138 -15.83 -21.43 -15.12
C SER A 138 -15.32 -19.98 -14.95
N ILE A 139 -15.46 -19.42 -13.75
CA ILE A 139 -15.07 -18.05 -13.43
C ILE A 139 -13.96 -18.08 -12.39
N SER A 140 -12.78 -17.62 -12.78
CA SER A 140 -11.64 -17.41 -11.89
C SER A 140 -11.44 -15.93 -11.57
N ALA A 141 -10.93 -15.62 -10.38
CA ALA A 141 -10.62 -14.26 -9.97
C ALA A 141 -9.35 -14.18 -9.11
N ALA A 142 -8.63 -13.07 -9.21
CA ALA A 142 -7.46 -12.79 -8.38
C ALA A 142 -7.29 -11.29 -8.10
N GLY A 143 -6.30 -10.97 -7.27
CA GLY A 143 -5.95 -9.60 -6.93
C GLY A 143 -6.78 -9.04 -5.75
N PRO A 144 -6.62 -7.74 -5.42
CA PRO A 144 -7.16 -7.18 -4.18
C PRO A 144 -8.68 -7.30 -4.03
N LEU A 145 -9.44 -7.50 -5.11
CA LEU A 145 -10.89 -7.73 -5.07
C LEU A 145 -11.28 -9.02 -4.33
N THR A 146 -10.38 -10.00 -4.24
CA THR A 146 -10.74 -11.35 -3.81
C THR A 146 -10.37 -11.63 -2.35
N LYS A 147 -11.09 -12.58 -1.75
CA LYS A 147 -10.73 -13.22 -0.48
C LYS A 147 -10.88 -14.74 -0.58
N PHE A 148 -10.17 -15.48 0.25
CA PHE A 148 -10.36 -16.92 0.33
C PHE A 148 -11.67 -17.28 1.05
N SER A 149 -12.24 -18.43 0.72
CA SER A 149 -13.39 -19.00 1.42
C SER A 149 -13.11 -19.17 2.93
N ARG A 150 -14.13 -18.95 3.76
CA ARG A 150 -14.01 -19.13 5.22
C ARG A 150 -13.73 -20.58 5.64
N SER A 151 -13.98 -21.54 4.75
CA SER A 151 -13.62 -22.95 4.97
C SER A 151 -12.12 -23.19 5.18
N TYR A 152 -11.29 -22.24 4.74
CA TYR A 152 -9.84 -22.27 4.93
C TYR A 152 -9.38 -21.71 6.29
N TYR A 153 -10.27 -21.08 7.06
CA TYR A 153 -9.93 -20.42 8.34
C TYR A 153 -8.75 -19.44 8.23
N SER A 154 -8.67 -18.70 7.12
CA SER A 154 -7.57 -17.78 6.79
C SER A 154 -8.07 -16.34 6.53
N ASP A 155 -9.05 -15.87 7.31
CA ASP A 155 -9.69 -14.55 7.10
C ASP A 155 -8.70 -13.38 7.23
N GLU A 156 -7.54 -13.59 7.85
CA GLU A 156 -6.45 -12.62 7.97
C GLU A 156 -5.67 -12.43 6.65
N TRP A 157 -5.76 -13.37 5.72
CA TRP A 157 -5.08 -13.38 4.43
C TRP A 157 -6.02 -13.18 3.25
N SER A 158 -5.59 -12.34 2.31
CA SER A 158 -6.25 -12.11 1.03
C SER A 158 -5.22 -11.79 -0.04
N ASN A 159 -5.62 -11.82 -1.31
CA ASN A 159 -4.75 -11.40 -2.40
C ASN A 159 -4.31 -9.92 -2.30
N ALA A 160 -5.00 -9.09 -1.50
CA ALA A 160 -4.57 -7.71 -1.22
C ALA A 160 -3.29 -7.65 -0.37
N ASN A 161 -3.02 -8.68 0.45
CA ASN A 161 -1.83 -8.74 1.31
C ASN A 161 -0.55 -9.09 0.54
N PHE A 162 -0.67 -9.57 -0.69
CA PHE A 162 0.45 -10.10 -1.48
C PHE A 162 0.84 -9.22 -2.68
N ASN A 163 1.96 -9.55 -3.31
CA ASN A 163 2.41 -8.92 -4.54
C ASN A 163 1.53 -9.36 -5.72
N SER A 164 0.84 -8.42 -6.37
CA SER A 164 -0.10 -8.74 -7.45
C SER A 164 0.55 -9.36 -8.69
N LYS A 165 1.85 -9.14 -8.93
CA LYS A 165 2.57 -9.81 -10.03
C LYS A 165 2.82 -11.28 -9.73
N GLU A 166 3.04 -11.63 -8.47
CA GLU A 166 3.22 -13.01 -8.03
C GLU A 166 1.90 -13.76 -8.09
N VAL A 167 0.85 -13.19 -7.50
CA VAL A 167 -0.52 -13.74 -7.55
C VAL A 167 -0.99 -13.91 -9.00
N GLY A 168 -0.78 -12.91 -9.86
CA GLY A 168 -1.17 -12.97 -11.26
C GLY A 168 -0.39 -14.01 -12.08
N ARG A 169 0.90 -14.25 -11.74
CA ARG A 169 1.70 -15.31 -12.36
C ARG A 169 1.14 -16.69 -12.02
N ASP A 170 0.73 -16.90 -10.77
CA ASP A 170 0.19 -18.18 -10.33
C ASP A 170 -1.20 -18.45 -10.95
N LEU A 171 -2.07 -17.44 -10.99
CA LEU A 171 -3.32 -17.51 -11.76
C LEU A 171 -3.06 -17.87 -13.23
N ALA A 172 -2.08 -17.21 -13.87
CA ALA A 172 -1.75 -17.50 -15.26
C ALA A 172 -1.24 -18.95 -15.43
N ALA A 173 -0.41 -19.46 -14.52
CA ALA A 173 0.07 -20.84 -14.54
C ALA A 173 -1.09 -21.84 -14.40
N MET A 174 -2.09 -21.54 -13.57
CA MET A 174 -3.31 -22.34 -13.44
C MET A 174 -4.13 -22.33 -14.73
N LEU A 175 -4.36 -21.15 -15.31
CA LEU A 175 -5.13 -21.01 -16.56
C LEU A 175 -4.43 -21.66 -17.76
N LEU A 176 -3.10 -21.61 -17.84
CA LEU A 176 -2.35 -22.22 -18.94
C LEU A 176 -2.64 -23.72 -19.10
N ARG A 177 -2.93 -24.43 -18.00
CA ARG A 177 -3.32 -25.86 -18.05
C ARG A 177 -4.64 -26.11 -18.77
N LEU A 178 -5.50 -25.10 -18.88
CA LEU A 178 -6.75 -25.18 -19.64
C LEU A 178 -6.52 -25.03 -21.15
N PHE A 179 -5.41 -24.40 -21.55
CA PHE A 179 -5.14 -24.03 -22.94
C PHE A 179 -4.02 -24.83 -23.59
N ASP A 180 -3.09 -25.37 -22.82
CA ASP A 180 -1.96 -26.15 -23.32
C ASP A 180 -2.13 -27.65 -23.00
N PRO A 181 -2.54 -28.47 -23.99
CA PRO A 181 -2.75 -29.90 -23.79
C PRO A 181 -1.44 -30.69 -23.65
N THR A 182 -0.28 -30.04 -23.80
CA THR A 182 1.03 -30.67 -23.61
C THR A 182 1.53 -30.61 -22.17
N LEU A 183 0.88 -29.81 -21.32
CA LEU A 183 1.17 -29.76 -19.90
C LEU A 183 0.62 -31.00 -19.21
N GLU A 184 1.44 -31.63 -18.35
CA GLU A 184 0.97 -32.75 -17.53
C GLU A 184 -0.18 -32.29 -16.62
N PRO A 185 -1.25 -33.10 -16.47
CA PRO A 185 -2.27 -32.85 -15.48
C PRO A 185 -1.60 -32.73 -14.11
N ALA A 186 -2.01 -31.74 -13.31
CA ALA A 186 -1.52 -31.64 -11.94
C ALA A 186 -1.79 -32.97 -11.23
N MET A 187 -0.77 -33.50 -10.54
CA MET A 187 -1.00 -34.60 -9.60
C MET A 187 -2.13 -34.20 -8.66
N GLU A 188 -3.06 -35.14 -8.38
CA GLU A 188 -4.10 -34.93 -7.39
C GLU A 188 -3.44 -34.41 -6.10
N THR A 189 -3.79 -33.17 -5.73
CA THR A 189 -3.29 -32.57 -4.50
C THR A 189 -3.73 -33.44 -3.33
N PRO A 190 -2.83 -33.79 -2.40
CA PRO A 190 -3.22 -34.49 -1.19
C PRO A 190 -4.38 -33.75 -0.49
N PRO A 191 -5.35 -34.47 0.10
CA PRO A 191 -6.52 -33.85 0.73
C PRO A 191 -6.17 -32.90 1.90
N GLU A 192 -4.99 -33.05 2.48
CA GLU A 192 -4.47 -32.14 3.52
C GLU A 192 -4.07 -30.77 2.96
N THR A 193 -3.56 -30.72 1.74
CA THR A 193 -3.22 -29.46 1.04
C THR A 193 -4.45 -28.74 0.46
N GLU A 194 -5.58 -29.43 0.26
CA GLU A 194 -6.83 -28.81 -0.19
C GLU A 194 -7.41 -27.81 0.83
N ARG A 195 -6.93 -27.82 2.08
CA ARG A 195 -7.36 -26.92 3.15
C ARG A 195 -6.40 -25.76 3.41
N LEU A 196 -5.35 -25.61 2.60
CA LEU A 196 -4.39 -24.52 2.73
C LEU A 196 -4.60 -23.49 1.62
N VAL A 197 -4.41 -22.22 1.97
CA VAL A 197 -4.35 -21.13 0.99
C VAL A 197 -2.90 -20.88 0.58
N PRO A 198 -2.64 -20.50 -0.68
CA PRO A 198 -1.30 -20.15 -1.11
C PRO A 198 -0.81 -18.89 -0.38
N LEU A 199 0.39 -18.97 0.19
CA LEU A 199 1.11 -17.84 0.77
C LEU A 199 2.23 -17.42 -0.17
N TYR A 200 2.36 -16.11 -0.35
CA TYR A 200 3.28 -15.51 -1.30
C TYR A 200 4.38 -14.73 -0.57
N GLY A 201 5.61 -14.83 -1.07
CA GLY A 201 6.79 -14.28 -0.40
C GLY A 201 7.37 -13.02 -1.05
N GLN A 202 6.97 -12.66 -2.28
CA GLN A 202 7.50 -11.46 -2.92
C GLN A 202 7.05 -10.20 -2.17
N ALA A 203 7.98 -9.24 -2.07
CA ALA A 203 7.76 -8.01 -1.36
C ALA A 203 6.52 -7.24 -1.85
N LYS A 204 5.83 -6.60 -0.91
CA LYS A 204 4.95 -5.47 -1.17
C LYS A 204 5.80 -4.25 -1.44
N ILE A 205 5.45 -3.53 -2.50
CA ILE A 205 6.19 -2.36 -2.94
C ILE A 205 5.21 -1.19 -2.99
N GLN A 206 5.55 -0.12 -2.28
CA GLN A 206 4.84 1.15 -2.29
C GLN A 206 5.85 2.25 -2.58
N GLY A 207 5.46 3.27 -3.32
CA GLY A 207 6.40 4.32 -3.71
C GLY A 207 5.75 5.35 -4.60
N GLY A 208 6.45 6.48 -4.76
CA GLY A 208 5.97 7.60 -5.55
C GLY A 208 6.77 8.86 -5.27
N LYS A 209 6.36 9.96 -5.89
CA LYS A 209 6.91 11.28 -5.55
C LYS A 209 6.10 11.89 -4.43
N LEU A 210 6.75 12.27 -3.35
CA LEU A 210 6.15 12.91 -2.18
C LEU A 210 6.41 14.43 -2.21
N PRO A 211 5.62 15.22 -1.45
CA PRO A 211 5.79 16.67 -1.36
C PRO A 211 7.24 17.07 -1.11
N GLY A 212 7.71 18.06 -1.86
CA GLY A 212 9.10 18.52 -1.79
C GLY A 212 10.02 17.87 -2.83
N GLY A 213 9.44 17.13 -3.78
CA GLY A 213 10.18 16.47 -4.87
C GLY A 213 10.91 15.20 -4.45
N PHE A 214 10.57 14.61 -3.30
CA PHE A 214 11.20 13.38 -2.84
C PHE A 214 10.69 12.17 -3.62
N HIS A 215 11.60 11.31 -4.05
CA HIS A 215 11.32 9.95 -4.51
C HIS A 215 11.32 9.04 -3.30
N PHE A 216 10.17 8.42 -3.04
CA PHE A 216 9.97 7.50 -1.93
C PHE A 216 9.80 6.06 -2.43
N LEU A 217 10.40 5.14 -1.70
CA LEU A 217 10.23 3.70 -1.89
C LEU A 217 10.10 3.04 -0.51
N GLN A 218 9.10 2.19 -0.39
CA GLN A 218 8.91 1.29 0.72
C GLN A 218 8.74 -0.13 0.19
N VAL A 219 9.55 -1.04 0.70
CA VAL A 219 9.55 -2.46 0.39
C VAL A 219 9.31 -3.19 1.69
N THR A 220 8.29 -4.05 1.75
CA THR A 220 7.93 -4.77 2.99
C THR A 220 7.54 -6.21 2.69
N THR A 221 7.76 -7.09 3.66
CA THR A 221 7.21 -8.43 3.65
C THR A 221 5.67 -8.39 3.67
N PRO A 222 4.98 -9.25 2.89
CA PRO A 222 3.54 -9.45 3.03
C PRO A 222 3.13 -9.71 4.48
N SER A 223 2.09 -9.01 4.94
CA SER A 223 1.60 -9.09 6.31
C SER A 223 0.09 -9.35 6.35
N ALA A 224 -0.33 -10.14 7.33
CA ALA A 224 -1.73 -10.44 7.57
C ALA A 224 -2.48 -9.24 8.14
N THR A 225 -3.76 -9.10 7.82
CA THR A 225 -4.57 -7.90 8.10
C THR A 225 -4.88 -7.69 9.59
N GLN A 226 -4.72 -8.72 10.43
CA GLN A 226 -5.16 -8.72 11.83
C GLN A 226 -4.08 -9.02 12.88
N LEU A 227 -2.83 -9.17 12.48
CA LEU A 227 -1.77 -9.32 13.46
C LEU A 227 -1.33 -7.92 13.90
N THR A 228 -1.85 -7.46 15.04
CA THR A 228 -1.05 -6.67 15.99
C THR A 228 0.13 -7.55 16.42
N ALA A 229 1.05 -7.78 15.49
CA ALA A 229 2.35 -8.29 15.87
C ALA A 229 2.90 -7.30 16.90
N PRO A 230 3.43 -7.77 18.04
CA PRO A 230 4.24 -6.90 18.88
C PRO A 230 5.27 -6.22 17.98
N PRO A 231 5.61 -4.95 18.21
CA PRO A 231 6.66 -4.29 17.45
C PRO A 231 7.86 -5.23 17.47
N VAL A 232 8.21 -5.78 16.29
CA VAL A 232 9.41 -6.60 16.13
C VAL A 232 10.51 -5.72 16.68
N GLN A 233 11.22 -6.22 17.69
CA GLN A 233 12.34 -5.49 18.28
C GLN A 233 13.22 -5.06 17.12
N GLN A 234 13.32 -3.74 16.90
CA GLN A 234 14.05 -3.09 15.79
C GLN A 234 15.57 -3.25 15.95
N ASP A 235 16.03 -4.36 16.51
CA ASP A 235 17.41 -4.55 16.96
C ASP A 235 18.37 -4.73 15.76
N SER A 236 17.86 -4.87 14.53
CA SER A 236 18.67 -4.99 13.30
C SER A 236 18.23 -4.04 12.19
N CYS A 237 18.01 -2.76 12.52
CA CYS A 237 17.82 -1.69 11.54
C CYS A 237 19.15 -0.99 11.20
N LEU A 238 19.44 -0.86 9.90
CA LEU A 238 20.59 -0.15 9.36
C LEU A 238 20.10 1.12 8.67
N VAL A 239 20.57 2.28 9.11
CA VAL A 239 20.13 3.58 8.61
C VAL A 239 21.33 4.39 8.13
N THR A 240 21.29 4.84 6.88
CA THR A 240 22.28 5.75 6.32
C THR A 240 21.63 7.00 5.72
N GLY A 241 22.44 8.05 5.57
CA GLY A 241 21.97 9.33 5.06
C GLY A 241 21.00 10.03 6.01
N ARG A 242 20.32 11.06 5.50
CA ARG A 242 19.32 11.84 6.25
C ARG A 242 18.19 12.31 5.35
N VAL A 243 17.02 12.49 5.92
CA VAL A 243 15.85 12.97 5.17
C VAL A 243 16.03 14.42 4.70
N GLU A 244 16.73 15.25 5.48
CA GLU A 244 16.99 16.65 5.13
C GLU A 244 17.94 16.79 3.93
N THR A 245 18.88 15.86 3.78
CA THR A 245 19.81 15.82 2.64
C THR A 245 19.25 15.07 1.43
N GLY A 246 18.10 14.40 1.60
CA GLY A 246 17.45 13.65 0.52
C GLY A 246 18.28 12.48 0.03
N ASN A 247 18.93 11.75 0.94
CA ASN A 247 19.61 10.48 0.68
C ASN A 247 19.32 9.45 1.79
N TYR A 248 18.14 9.52 2.40
CA TYR A 248 17.76 8.64 3.50
C TYR A 248 17.54 7.21 3.01
N PHE A 249 18.13 6.25 3.70
CA PHE A 249 17.99 4.83 3.43
C PHE A 249 17.96 4.04 4.74
N SER A 250 16.89 3.28 4.94
CA SER A 250 16.71 2.38 6.07
C SER A 250 16.50 0.96 5.57
N LEU A 251 17.19 0.00 6.17
CA LEU A 251 17.12 -1.42 5.84
C LEU A 251 16.91 -2.21 7.14
N HIS A 252 15.90 -3.05 7.14
CA HIS A 252 15.54 -3.90 8.28
C HIS A 252 15.85 -5.35 7.96
N LEU A 253 16.50 -6.02 8.92
CA LEU A 253 16.77 -7.45 8.89
C LEU A 253 15.81 -8.18 9.84
N ASP A 254 15.36 -9.36 9.42
CA ASP A 254 14.57 -10.26 10.25
C ASP A 254 15.44 -11.05 11.25
N SER A 255 14.80 -11.93 12.04
CA SER A 255 15.50 -12.80 13.00
C SER A 255 16.47 -13.80 12.36
N TYR A 256 16.39 -13.98 11.04
CA TYR A 256 17.26 -14.86 10.25
C TYR A 256 18.34 -14.07 9.51
N GLU A 257 18.48 -12.77 9.78
CA GLU A 257 19.40 -11.85 9.11
C GLU A 257 19.17 -11.70 7.59
N GLN A 258 17.92 -11.85 7.14
CA GLN A 258 17.46 -11.55 5.79
C GLN A 258 16.82 -10.17 5.72
N VAL A 259 16.96 -9.50 4.59
CA VAL A 259 16.31 -8.20 4.36
C VAL A 259 14.79 -8.38 4.25
N GLU A 260 14.06 -7.92 5.27
CA GLU A 260 12.59 -7.99 5.33
C GLU A 260 11.91 -6.68 4.91
N ALA A 261 12.56 -5.55 5.12
CA ALA A 261 12.01 -4.25 4.74
C ALA A 261 13.08 -3.24 4.37
N LEU A 262 12.68 -2.29 3.54
CA LEU A 262 13.54 -1.23 3.03
C LEU A 262 12.73 0.05 2.86
N THR A 263 13.25 1.17 3.34
CA THR A 263 12.62 2.49 3.20
C THR A 263 13.65 3.47 2.66
N CYS A 264 13.34 4.13 1.53
CA CYS A 264 14.21 5.14 0.93
C CYS A 264 13.44 6.44 0.73
N LEU A 265 14.10 7.57 1.01
CA LEU A 265 13.61 8.90 0.68
C LEU A 265 14.74 9.71 0.06
N SER A 266 14.61 10.06 -1.22
CA SER A 266 15.67 10.71 -1.99
C SER A 266 15.21 11.91 -2.81
N LEU A 267 16.05 12.93 -2.94
CA LEU A 267 15.82 14.00 -3.93
C LEU A 267 16.21 13.57 -5.36
N LYS A 268 16.94 12.45 -5.51
CA LYS A 268 17.31 11.88 -6.80
C LYS A 268 16.41 10.68 -7.15
N PRO A 269 16.26 10.35 -8.44
CA PRO A 269 15.59 9.12 -8.84
C PRO A 269 16.26 7.88 -8.23
N LEU A 270 15.44 6.95 -7.73
CA LEU A 270 15.91 5.72 -7.09
C LEU A 270 16.18 4.61 -8.13
N PRO A 271 17.30 3.87 -8.05
CA PRO A 271 17.56 2.69 -8.88
C PRO A 271 16.73 1.49 -8.41
N LEU A 272 15.42 1.51 -8.70
CA LEU A 272 14.43 0.56 -8.16
C LEU A 272 14.83 -0.92 -8.34
N SER A 273 15.33 -1.31 -9.52
CA SER A 273 15.74 -2.71 -9.76
C SER A 273 16.82 -3.19 -8.80
N ASN A 274 17.76 -2.31 -8.45
CA ASN A 274 18.87 -2.65 -7.56
C ASN A 274 18.37 -2.80 -6.13
N TYR A 275 17.54 -1.87 -5.66
CA TYR A 275 16.99 -1.92 -4.30
C TYR A 275 16.03 -3.09 -4.10
N LEU A 276 15.19 -3.38 -5.09
CA LEU A 276 14.30 -4.55 -5.04
C LEU A 276 15.07 -5.88 -5.03
N SER A 277 16.30 -5.92 -5.55
CA SER A 277 17.14 -7.12 -5.52
C SER A 277 17.71 -7.44 -4.12
N LEU A 278 17.67 -6.48 -3.19
CA LEU A 278 18.15 -6.65 -1.81
C LEU A 278 17.16 -7.45 -0.96
N TYR A 279 15.86 -7.28 -1.20
CA TYR A 279 14.82 -7.95 -0.42
C TYR A 279 14.97 -9.47 -0.45
N GLY A 280 14.84 -10.10 0.72
CA GLY A 280 15.02 -11.55 0.91
C GLY A 280 16.46 -12.04 0.79
N LYS A 281 17.46 -11.16 0.64
CA LYS A 281 18.88 -11.56 0.66
C LYS A 281 19.40 -11.63 2.09
N GLN A 282 20.23 -12.64 2.35
CA GLN A 282 20.99 -12.75 3.59
C GLN A 282 22.04 -11.63 3.67
N GLN A 283 22.22 -11.01 4.84
CA GLN A 283 23.24 -9.97 5.05
C GLN A 283 24.67 -10.44 4.69
N GLN A 284 24.96 -11.74 4.82
CA GLN A 284 26.25 -12.32 4.45
C GLN A 284 26.51 -12.26 2.94
N LEU A 285 25.48 -12.46 2.12
CA LEU A 285 25.57 -12.32 0.65
C LEU A 285 25.76 -10.86 0.24
N LEU A 286 25.35 -9.93 1.10
CA LEU A 286 25.55 -8.49 0.96
C LEU A 286 26.87 -8.01 1.58
N GLY A 287 27.84 -8.92 1.72
CA GLY A 287 29.20 -8.57 2.15
C GLY A 287 29.33 -8.33 3.65
N GLN A 288 28.60 -9.08 4.47
CA GLN A 288 28.58 -8.93 5.94
C GLN A 288 28.05 -7.56 6.37
N LEU A 289 26.93 -7.15 5.78
CA LEU A 289 26.35 -5.81 5.87
C LEU A 289 26.28 -5.29 7.32
N SER A 290 25.73 -6.10 8.23
CA SER A 290 25.55 -5.73 9.64
C SER A 290 26.87 -5.43 10.35
N SER A 291 27.88 -6.29 10.16
CA SER A 291 29.19 -6.11 10.79
C SER A 291 29.92 -4.89 10.24
N ARG A 292 29.89 -4.70 8.92
CA ARG A 292 30.53 -3.53 8.28
C ARG A 292 29.87 -2.22 8.65
N TYR A 293 28.54 -2.22 8.78
CA TYR A 293 27.79 -1.05 9.25
C TYR A 293 28.15 -0.70 10.70
N GLN A 294 28.21 -1.67 11.61
CA GLN A 294 28.64 -1.47 13.00
C GLN A 294 30.09 -0.95 13.10
N GLN A 295 30.95 -1.32 12.15
CA GLN A 295 32.33 -0.82 12.03
C GLN A 295 32.43 0.56 11.34
N GLY A 296 31.32 1.15 10.89
CA GLY A 296 31.31 2.43 10.17
C GLY A 296 31.91 2.36 8.75
N LEU A 297 32.03 1.16 8.18
CA LEU A 297 32.57 0.95 6.83
C LEU A 297 31.54 1.15 5.71
N ILE A 298 30.26 1.29 6.07
CA ILE A 298 29.17 1.59 5.14
C ILE A 298 28.69 3.03 5.42
N PRO A 299 29.27 4.03 4.75
CA PRO A 299 28.92 5.42 4.98
C PRO A 299 27.57 5.82 4.34
N ASP A 300 27.18 5.15 3.25
CA ASP A 300 25.93 5.41 2.53
C ASP A 300 25.47 4.13 1.79
N LEU A 301 24.17 3.83 1.86
CA LEU A 301 23.49 2.77 1.12
C LEU A 301 22.70 3.31 -0.08
N HIS A 302 22.55 4.63 -0.20
CA HIS A 302 21.87 5.32 -1.31
C HIS A 302 22.75 5.41 -2.59
#